data_AF-A0A9P7DF00-F1
#
_entry.id   AF-A0A9P7DF00-F1
#
_cell.length_a   1.000
_cell.length_b   1.000
_cell.length_c   1.000
_cell.angle_alpha   90.00
_cell.angle_beta   90.00
_cell.angle_gamma   90.00
#
_symmetry.space_group_name_H-M   'P 1'
#
loop_
_entity.id
_entity.type
_entity.pdbx_description
1 polymer ?
#
loop_
_entity_poly.entity_id
_entity_poly.type
_entity_poly.pdbx_seq_one_letter_code
_entity_poly.pdbx_strand_id
1 'polypeptide(L)'
;MQLRSSEIQKPGKGDLIRAYTLQHAESGLGNDYFKRKNVIRVRLEGEQFLLQAADVPSVVEWIEAFHAGTNIALDLDHRVMPKGPMFPRYVFFCLVLYVSQMYIQASTEKESTTSR
;
A
#
# COMPACT_ATOMS: atom_id res chain seq x y z
N MET A 1 42.04 9.95 3.87
CA MET A 1 42.08 11.28 3.22
C MET A 1 40.72 11.91 3.40
N GLN A 2 40.59 12.89 4.30
CA GLN A 2 39.33 13.60 4.54
C GLN A 2 39.13 14.64 3.44
N LEU A 3 38.09 14.47 2.62
CA LEU A 3 37.70 15.47 1.62
C LEU A 3 37.22 16.74 2.35
N ARG A 4 37.76 17.89 1.96
CA ARG A 4 37.41 19.21 2.50
C ARG A 4 35.95 19.50 2.18
N SER A 5 35.18 19.86 3.21
CA SER A 5 33.74 20.12 3.20
C SER A 5 33.30 21.31 2.33
N SER A 6 34.19 21.94 1.55
CA SER A 6 34.01 23.25 0.93
C SER A 6 33.50 23.23 -0.52
N GLU A 7 33.24 22.08 -1.13
CA GLU A 7 32.76 21.97 -2.52
C GLU A 7 31.47 21.15 -2.68
N ILE A 8 30.64 21.08 -1.64
CA ILE A 8 29.28 20.51 -1.81
C ILE A 8 28.45 21.58 -2.54
N GLN A 9 28.34 21.46 -3.87
CA GLN A 9 27.37 22.22 -4.66
C GLN A 9 25.99 22.06 -4.03
N LYS A 10 25.37 23.17 -3.63
CA LYS A 10 24.00 23.14 -3.12
C LYS A 10 23.08 22.74 -4.29
N PRO A 11 22.31 21.64 -4.18
CA PRO A 11 21.41 21.23 -5.24
C PRO A 11 20.44 22.37 -5.56
N GLY A 12 20.26 22.64 -6.86
CA GLY A 12 19.28 23.62 -7.34
C GLY A 12 17.85 23.21 -7.01
N LYS A 13 16.89 24.12 -7.17
CA LYS A 13 15.46 23.85 -6.98
C LYS A 13 14.96 22.92 -8.09
N GLY A 14 15.14 21.60 -7.92
CA GLY A 14 14.83 20.57 -8.91
C GLY A 14 15.95 19.56 -9.15
N ASP A 15 17.11 19.74 -8.50
CA ASP A 15 18.20 18.78 -8.62
C ASP A 15 17.89 17.51 -7.80
N LEU A 16 18.24 16.35 -8.36
CA LEU A 16 17.96 15.07 -7.73
C LEU A 16 18.93 14.88 -6.56
N ILE A 17 18.41 14.95 -5.34
CA ILE A 17 19.23 14.82 -4.14
C ILE A 17 19.71 13.38 -3.97
N ARG A 18 18.82 12.40 -4.16
CA ARG A 18 19.13 10.99 -3.96
C ARG A 18 18.13 10.10 -4.69
N ALA A 19 18.64 9.00 -5.25
CA ALA A 19 17.84 7.92 -5.80
C ALA A 19 17.97 6.70 -4.89
N TYR A 20 16.87 5.99 -4.68
CA TYR A 20 16.81 4.77 -3.89
C TYR A 20 16.16 3.66 -4.70
N THR A 21 16.64 2.42 -4.54
CA THR A 21 15.96 1.25 -5.07
C THR A 21 14.75 0.87 -4.21
N LEU A 22 13.72 0.31 -4.84
CA LEU A 22 12.56 -0.28 -4.16
C LEU A 22 12.75 -1.78 -3.87
N GLN A 23 13.93 -2.35 -4.13
CA GLN A 23 14.21 -3.74 -3.80
C GLN A 23 14.10 -3.96 -2.28
N HIS A 24 13.28 -4.93 -1.87
CA HIS A 24 13.00 -5.23 -0.46
C HIS A 24 12.46 -4.01 0.32
N ALA A 25 11.89 -3.02 -0.36
CA ALA A 25 11.29 -1.86 0.28
C ALA A 25 10.00 -2.22 1.01
N GLU A 26 9.82 -1.64 2.19
CA GLU A 26 8.62 -1.82 3.01
C GLU A 26 7.88 -0.48 3.14
N SER A 27 6.59 -0.47 2.81
CA SER A 27 5.72 0.69 2.95
C SER A 27 4.53 0.39 3.86
N GLY A 28 4.20 1.30 4.77
CA GLY A 28 3.06 1.14 5.67
C GLY A 28 2.56 2.44 6.27
N LEU A 29 1.44 2.38 6.99
CA LEU A 29 0.88 3.53 7.70
C LEU A 29 1.76 3.93 8.90
N GLY A 30 2.11 5.21 8.98
CA GLY A 30 2.88 5.79 10.08
C GLY A 30 1.99 6.09 11.29
N ASN A 31 1.44 5.05 11.94
CA ASN A 31 0.50 5.18 13.07
C ASN A 31 1.15 5.70 14.38
N ASP A 32 2.48 5.82 14.40
CA ASP A 32 3.27 6.40 15.49
C ASP A 32 3.37 7.92 15.43
N TYR A 33 2.95 8.55 14.32
CA TYR A 33 3.12 9.97 14.10
C TYR A 33 1.81 10.74 14.21
N PHE A 34 1.53 11.26 15.41
CA PHE A 34 0.29 12.00 15.69
C PHE A 34 0.35 13.50 15.35
N LYS A 35 1.54 14.04 15.00
CA LYS A 35 1.71 15.47 14.74
C LYS A 35 1.13 15.93 13.41
N ARG A 36 1.05 15.04 12.42
CA ARG A 36 0.47 15.33 11.09
C ARG A 36 -0.38 14.15 10.65
N LYS A 37 -1.49 14.43 9.98
CA LYS A 37 -2.36 13.41 9.39
C LYS A 37 -1.75 12.89 8.09
N ASN A 38 -2.19 11.72 7.64
CA ASN A 38 -1.88 11.17 6.31
C ASN A 38 -0.39 10.89 6.11
N VAL A 39 0.24 10.26 7.11
CA VAL A 39 1.68 9.95 7.08
C VAL A 39 1.92 8.49 6.73
N ILE A 40 2.78 8.29 5.73
CA ILE A 40 3.25 7.00 5.24
C ILE A 40 4.67 6.81 5.73
N ARG A 41 4.97 5.63 6.26
CA ARG A 41 6.32 5.22 6.59
C ARG A 41 6.85 4.35 5.46
N VAL A 42 8.02 4.70 4.94
CA VAL A 42 8.69 3.93 3.89
C VAL A 42 10.10 3.59 4.37
N ARG A 43 10.49 2.32 4.27
CA ARG A 43 11.84 1.84 4.54
C ARG A 43 12.48 1.41 3.23
N LEU A 44 13.57 2.07 2.86
CA LEU A 44 14.30 1.90 1.61
C LEU A 44 15.78 1.74 1.94
N GLU A 45 16.44 0.71 1.41
CA GLU A 45 17.90 0.51 1.59
C GLU A 45 18.40 0.57 3.05
N GLY A 46 17.53 0.26 4.02
CA GLY A 46 17.84 0.35 5.46
C GLY A 46 17.61 1.72 6.09
N GLU A 47 17.28 2.76 5.31
CA GLU A 47 16.86 4.08 5.78
C GLU A 47 15.33 4.13 5.96
N GLN A 48 14.86 4.92 6.93
CA GLN A 48 13.43 5.09 7.23
C GLN A 48 12.99 6.53 6.97
N PHE A 49 11.94 6.67 6.16
CA PHE A 49 11.36 7.94 5.76
C PHE A 49 9.91 8.05 6.21
N LEU A 50 9.49 9.28 6.50
CA LEU A 50 8.10 9.65 6.74
C LEU A 50 7.66 10.60 5.62
N LEU A 51 6.66 10.19 4.86
CA LEU A 51 6.08 10.96 3.77
C LEU A 51 4.69 11.42 4.16
N GLN A 52 4.38 12.69 3.94
CA GLN A 52 3.03 13.22 4.15
C GLN A 52 2.30 13.29 2.81
N ALA A 53 1.17 12.61 2.70
CA ALA A 53 0.27 12.74 1.55
C ALA A 53 -0.73 13.89 1.77
N ALA A 54 -1.33 14.36 0.69
CA ALA A 54 -2.30 15.46 0.72
C ALA A 54 -3.64 15.04 1.33
N ASP A 55 -4.12 13.84 1.00
CA ASP A 55 -5.45 13.34 1.38
C ASP A 55 -5.44 11.83 1.69
N VAL A 56 -6.56 11.31 2.17
CA VAL A 56 -6.71 9.91 2.59
C VAL A 56 -6.66 8.93 1.41
N PRO A 57 -7.38 9.14 0.29
CA PRO A 57 -7.27 8.22 -0.85
C PRO A 57 -5.86 8.23 -1.46
N SER A 58 -5.19 9.38 -1.51
CA SER A 58 -3.78 9.45 -1.92
C SER A 58 -2.88 8.56 -1.06
N VAL A 59 -3.12 8.47 0.25
CA VAL A 59 -2.32 7.57 1.12
C VAL A 59 -2.40 6.13 0.63
N VAL A 60 -3.60 5.67 0.27
CA VAL A 60 -3.81 4.31 -0.23
C VAL A 60 -3.14 4.13 -1.58
N GLU A 61 -3.34 5.06 -2.50
CA GLU A 61 -2.72 5.03 -3.84
C GLU A 61 -1.19 4.97 -3.76
N TRP A 62 -0.57 5.81 -2.92
CA TRP A 62 0.88 5.79 -2.72
C TRP A 62 1.37 4.46 -2.15
N ILE A 63 0.67 3.90 -1.16
CA ILE A 63 1.03 2.60 -0.57
C ILE A 63 0.93 1.49 -1.62
N GLU A 64 -0.15 1.46 -2.40
CA GLU A 64 -0.34 0.49 -3.48
C GLU A 64 0.74 0.62 -4.56
N ALA A 65 1.08 1.85 -4.94
CA ALA A 65 2.14 2.13 -5.91
C ALA A 65 3.51 1.66 -5.41
N PHE A 66 3.86 1.89 -4.15
CA PHE A 66 5.10 1.36 -3.56
C PHE A 66 5.11 -0.16 -3.54
N HIS A 67 4.01 -0.79 -3.15
CA HIS A 67 3.92 -2.25 -3.11
C HIS A 67 4.05 -2.88 -4.51
N ALA A 68 3.40 -2.28 -5.51
CA ALA A 68 3.55 -2.69 -6.91
C ALA A 68 5.00 -2.50 -7.39
N GLY A 69 5.61 -1.36 -7.06
CA GLY A 69 7.01 -1.05 -7.35
C GLY A 69 7.98 -2.07 -6.74
N THR A 70 7.83 -2.40 -5.45
CA THR A 70 8.65 -3.42 -4.77
C THR A 70 8.55 -4.78 -5.45
N ASN A 71 7.36 -5.17 -5.91
CA ASN A 71 7.15 -6.46 -6.59
C ASN A 71 7.83 -6.53 -7.96
N ILE A 72 7.98 -5.40 -8.65
CA ILE A 72 8.63 -5.32 -9.97
C ILE A 72 10.13 -5.03 -9.84
N ALA A 73 10.59 -4.43 -8.73
CA ALA A 73 11.98 -4.00 -8.54
C ALA A 73 12.98 -5.17 -8.39
N LEU A 74 12.50 -6.36 -8.01
CA LEU A 74 13.33 -7.57 -7.97
C LEU A 74 13.63 -8.08 -9.38
N ASP A 75 14.80 -8.68 -9.56
CA ASP A 75 15.17 -9.34 -10.81
C ASP A 75 14.20 -10.46 -11.16
N LEU A 76 14.01 -10.71 -12.46
CA LEU A 76 13.06 -11.67 -12.99
C LEU A 76 13.20 -13.07 -12.38
N ASP A 77 14.44 -13.52 -12.15
CA ASP A 77 14.74 -14.84 -11.60
C ASP A 77 14.42 -14.96 -10.09
N HIS A 78 14.37 -13.83 -9.39
CA HIS A 78 14.10 -13.77 -7.95
C HIS A 78 12.64 -13.44 -7.63
N ARG A 79 11.81 -13.16 -8.65
CA ARG A 79 10.38 -12.91 -8.45
C ARG A 79 9.66 -14.21 -8.10
N VAL A 80 8.96 -14.18 -6.97
CA VAL A 80 8.06 -15.28 -6.61
C VAL A 80 6.90 -15.27 -7.59
N MET A 81 6.56 -16.45 -8.15
CA MET A 81 5.36 -16.57 -8.98
C MET A 81 4.15 -16.02 -8.21
N PRO A 82 3.27 -15.23 -8.87
CA PRO A 82 2.06 -14.75 -8.23
C PRO A 82 1.31 -15.93 -7.64
N LYS A 83 1.18 -15.97 -6.32
CA LYS A 83 0.36 -16.99 -5.68
C LYS A 83 -1.07 -16.72 -6.13
N GLY A 84 -1.70 -17.73 -6.75
CA GLY A 84 -3.13 -17.66 -7.08
C GLY A 84 -3.93 -17.24 -5.84
N PRO A 85 -5.14 -16.69 -6.02
CA PRO A 85 -5.94 -16.14 -4.92
C PRO A 85 -5.98 -17.13 -3.77
N MET A 86 -5.26 -16.80 -2.69
CA MET A 86 -5.25 -17.59 -1.47
C MET A 86 -6.55 -17.25 -0.77
N PHE A 87 -7.56 -18.10 -0.92
CA PHE A 87 -8.78 -18.00 -0.13
C PHE A 87 -8.41 -18.21 1.34
N PRO A 88 -8.54 -17.19 2.20
CA PRO A 88 -8.41 -17.41 3.63
C PRO A 88 -9.46 -18.43 4.04
N ARG A 89 -9.07 -19.45 4.80
CA ARG A 89 -9.98 -20.51 5.26
C ARG A 89 -11.22 -19.97 6.01
N TYR A 90 -11.15 -18.72 6.49
CA TYR A 90 -12.25 -18.02 7.17
C TYR A 90 -13.00 -16.99 6.31
N VAL A 91 -12.45 -16.56 5.16
CA VAL A 91 -13.16 -15.63 4.26
C VAL A 91 -14.17 -16.36 3.40
N PHE A 92 -13.98 -17.67 3.14
CA PHE A 92 -15.04 -18.49 2.56
C PHE A 92 -16.29 -18.46 3.45
N PHE A 93 -16.14 -18.50 4.78
CA PHE A 93 -17.29 -18.41 5.68
C PHE A 93 -17.93 -17.02 5.65
N CYS A 94 -17.13 -15.95 5.67
CA CYS A 94 -17.66 -14.57 5.65
C CYS A 94 -18.34 -14.22 4.31
N LEU A 95 -17.76 -14.62 3.18
CA LEU A 95 -18.31 -14.34 1.85
C LEU A 95 -19.53 -15.23 1.56
N VAL A 96 -19.54 -16.49 2.01
CA VAL A 96 -20.73 -17.36 1.95
C VAL A 96 -21.85 -16.81 2.83
N LEU A 97 -21.55 -16.38 4.05
CA LEU A 97 -22.57 -15.75 4.91
C LEU A 97 -23.12 -14.47 4.28
N TYR A 98 -22.27 -13.62 3.70
CA TYR A 98 -22.73 -12.38 3.05
C TYR A 98 -23.62 -12.66 1.83
N VAL A 99 -23.23 -13.62 0.98
CA VAL A 99 -24.03 -14.01 -0.21
C VAL A 99 -25.33 -14.72 0.19
N SER A 100 -25.31 -15.59 1.20
CA SER A 100 -26.53 -16.24 1.73
C SER A 100 -27.46 -15.22 2.42
N GLN A 101 -26.92 -14.26 3.17
CA GLN A 101 -27.72 -13.20 3.79
C GLN A 101 -28.42 -12.35 2.71
N MET A 102 -27.70 -11.97 1.64
CA MET A 102 -28.30 -11.25 0.52
C MET A 102 -29.39 -12.07 -0.20
N TYR A 103 -29.16 -13.37 -0.41
CA TYR A 103 -30.14 -14.25 -1.05
C TYR A 103 -31.42 -14.43 -0.22
N ILE A 104 -31.27 -14.52 1.11
CA ILE A 104 -32.41 -14.60 2.04
C ILE A 104 -33.22 -13.30 2.00
N GLN A 105 -32.57 -12.12 2.03
CA GLN A 105 -33.29 -10.84 1.93
C GLN A 105 -34.04 -10.69 0.60
N ALA A 106 -33.42 -11.06 -0.52
CA ALA A 106 -34.06 -11.04 -1.83
C ALA A 106 -35.25 -12.01 -1.94
N SER A 107 -35.25 -13.11 -1.19
CA SER A 107 -36.36 -14.07 -1.14
C SER A 107 -37.52 -13.54 -0.29
N THR A 108 -37.24 -12.84 0.82
CA THR A 108 -38.28 -12.24 1.68
C THR A 108 -39.02 -11.06 1.02
N GLU A 109 -38.35 -10.34 0.12
CA GLU A 109 -38.94 -9.18 -0.56
C GLU A 109 -40.00 -9.60 -1.60
N LYS A 110 -39.75 -10.71 -2.32
CA LYS A 110 -40.66 -11.30 -3.32
C LYS A 110 -42.01 -11.73 -2.75
N GLU A 111 -42.02 -12.14 -1.48
CA GLU A 111 -43.22 -12.67 -0.80
C GLU A 111 -44.13 -11.53 -0.27
N SER A 112 -43.57 -10.34 -0.03
CA SER A 112 -44.33 -9.17 0.45
C SER A 112 -45.07 -8.40 -0.65
N THR A 113 -44.62 -8.46 -1.91
CA THR A 113 -45.29 -7.81 -3.06
C THR A 113 -46.37 -8.66 -3.72
N THR A 114 -46.48 -9.95 -3.36
CA THR A 114 -47.54 -10.88 -3.85
C THR A 114 -48.67 -11.06 -2.82
N SER A 115 -48.81 -10.12 -1.89
CA SER A 115 -49.95 -10.05 -0.99
C SER A 115 -50.49 -8.63 -0.93
N ARG A 116 -50.85 -8.09 -2.10
CA ARG A 116 -51.72 -6.93 -2.24
C ARG A 116 -52.54 -7.01 -3.52
#